data_AF-D7T5T1-F1
#
_entry.id   AF-D7T5T1-F1
#
_cell.length_a   1.000
_cell.length_b   1.000
_cell.length_c   1.000
_cell.angle_alpha   90.00
_cell.angle_beta   90.00
_cell.angle_gamma   90.00
#
_symmetry.space_group_name_H-M   'P 1'
#
loop_
_entity.id
_entity.type
_entity.pdbx_description
1 polymer ?
#
loop_
_entity_poly.entity_id
_entity_poly.type
_entity_poly.pdbx_seq_one_letter_code
_entity_poly.pdbx_strand_id
1 'polypeptide(L)' 'MQPTLIIWGELDRVFPLELAHRLKRHIGENAELVIIKNAGHAINAEKPKELCKYLKSFLIDPLPPQNGKSSNGNKTD' A
#
# COMPACT_ATOMS: atom_id res chain seq x y z
N MET A 1 -12.91 7.03 8.24
CA MET A 1 -11.51 6.98 7.75
C MET A 1 -11.56 6.75 6.25
N GLN A 2 -10.68 7.39 5.48
CA GLN A 2 -10.68 7.24 4.02
C GLN A 2 -9.78 6.06 3.61
N PRO A 3 -10.20 5.23 2.64
CA PRO A 3 -9.30 4.26 2.01
C PRO A 3 -8.04 4.96 1.52
N THR A 4 -6.87 4.36 1.71
CA THR A 4 -5.59 4.93 1.30
C THR A 4 -4.77 3.89 0.55
N LEU A 5 -4.22 4.26 -0.60
CA LEU A 5 -3.24 3.45 -1.30
C LEU A 5 -1.86 4.11 -1.18
N ILE A 6 -0.89 3.37 -0.68
CA ILE A 6 0.52 3.75 -0.62
C ILE A 6 1.25 2.96 -1.70
N ILE A 7 1.91 3.66 -2.63
CA ILE A 7 2.73 3.04 -3.68
C ILE A 7 4.17 3.50 -3.46
N TRP A 8 5.10 2.55 -3.38
CA TRP A 8 6.50 2.83 -3.07
C TRP A 8 7.45 2.09 -3.99
N GLY A 9 8.58 2.71 -4.36
CA GLY A 9 9.63 2.06 -5.11
C GLY A 9 10.54 1.24 -4.20
N GLU A 10 10.81 -0.02 -4.56
CA GLU A 10 11.70 -0.91 -3.82
C GLU A 10 13.11 -0.31 -3.62
N LEU A 11 13.58 0.49 -4.58
CA LEU A 11 14.92 1.05 -4.66
C LEU A 11 14.93 2.56 -4.38
N ASP A 12 13.89 3.10 -3.74
CA ASP A 12 13.84 4.53 -3.39
C ASP A 12 14.96 4.90 -2.40
N ARG A 13 15.90 5.74 -2.88
CA ARG A 13 17.03 6.25 -2.11
C ARG A 13 16.78 7.62 -1.49
N VAL A 14 15.69 8.29 -1.85
CA VAL A 14 15.25 9.56 -1.26
C VAL A 14 14.44 9.28 -0.01
N PHE A 15 13.49 8.34 -0.13
CA PHE A 15 12.71 7.84 1.00
C PHE A 15 12.89 6.32 1.15
N PRO A 16 13.75 5.88 2.09
CA PRO A 16 14.02 4.47 2.32
C PRO A 16 12.75 3.64 2.56
N LEU A 17 12.73 2.40 2.09
CA LEU A 17 11.56 1.50 2.14
C LEU A 17 10.97 1.33 3.55
N GLU A 18 11.78 1.45 4.62
CA GLU A 18 11.27 1.42 6.00
C GLU A 18 10.19 2.48 6.26
N LEU A 19 10.31 3.65 5.63
CA LEU A 19 9.32 4.74 5.77
C LEU A 19 7.96 4.36 5.20
N ALA A 20 7.92 3.56 4.11
CA ALA A 20 6.67 3.04 3.55
C ALA A 20 5.92 2.18 4.57
N HIS A 21 6.65 1.27 5.24
CA HIS A 21 6.10 0.40 6.27
C HIS A 21 5.70 1.19 7.53
N ARG A 22 6.48 2.19 7.94
CA ARG A 22 6.12 3.11 9.03
C ARG A 22 4.83 3.85 8.73
N LEU A 23 4.67 4.38 7.50
CA LEU A 23 3.47 5.06 7.06
C LEU A 23 2.24 4.14 7.07
N LYS A 24 2.37 2.92 6.52
CA LYS A 24 1.31 1.90 6.57
C LYS A 24 0.88 1.59 8.01
N ARG A 25 1.82 1.41 8.93
CA ARG A 25 1.51 1.20 10.36
C ARG A 25 0.80 2.41 10.99
N HIS A 26 1.20 3.62 10.62
CA HIS A 26 0.59 4.85 11.14
C HIS A 26 -0.87 5.02 10.68
N ILE A 27 -1.17 4.74 9.41
CA ILE A 27 -2.53 4.85 8.86
C ILE A 27 -3.43 3.69 9.33
N GLY A 28 -2.84 2.51 9.59
CA GLY A 28 -3.56 1.34 10.07
C GLY A 28 -4.27 0.59 8.95
N GLU A 29 -5.39 -0.06 9.27
CA GLU A 29 -6.07 -1.03 8.39
C GLU A 29 -6.61 -0.43 7.10
N ASN A 30 -6.91 0.87 7.07
CA ASN A 30 -7.46 1.56 5.89
C ASN A 30 -6.44 1.82 4.78
N ALA A 31 -5.15 1.53 5.01
CA ALA A 31 -4.12 1.68 4.00
C ALA A 31 -3.76 0.34 3.32
N GLU A 32 -3.55 0.35 2.02
CA GLU A 32 -2.85 -0.71 1.29
C GLU A 32 -1.44 -0.23 0.95
N LEU A 33 -0.42 -1.08 1.12
CA LEU A 33 0.95 -0.77 0.71
C LEU A 33 1.36 -1.69 -0.45
N VAL A 34 1.66 -1.06 -1.58
CA VAL A 34 2.17 -1.71 -2.79
C VAL A 34 3.63 -1.30 -2.99
N ILE A 35 4.52 -2.29 -3.04
CA ILE A 35 5.93 -2.09 -3.35
C ILE A 35 6.17 -2.47 -4.82
N ILE A 36 6.62 -1.51 -5.62
CA ILE A 36 6.96 -1.71 -7.03
C ILE A 36 8.45 -2.07 -7.12
N LYS A 37 8.69 -3.31 -7.57
CA LYS A 37 10.04 -3.85 -7.76
C LYS A 37 10.79 -3.12 -8.86
N ASN A 38 12.11 -3.00 -8.69
CA ASN A 38 12.98 -2.33 -9.67
C ASN A 38 12.51 -0.90 -10.02
N ALA A 39 12.03 -0.16 -9.01
CA ALA A 39 11.66 1.25 -9.12
C ALA A 39 12.23 2.04 -7.94
N GLY A 40 12.73 3.24 -8.22
CA GLY A 40 13.18 4.21 -7.25
C GLY A 40 12.09 5.21 -6.89
N HIS A 41 12.50 6.45 -6.66
CA HIS A 41 11.64 7.51 -6.17
C HIS A 41 10.60 7.97 -7.20
N ALA A 42 10.99 8.06 -8.47
CA ALA A 42 10.17 8.64 -9.53
C ALA A 42 9.34 7.54 -10.23
N ILE A 43 8.54 6.81 -9.48
CA ILE A 43 7.73 5.66 -9.95
C ILE A 43 6.89 6.02 -11.19
N ASN A 44 6.35 7.23 -11.25
CA ASN A 44 5.57 7.73 -12.38
C ASN A 44 6.38 7.83 -13.69
N ALA A 45 7.68 8.06 -13.62
CA ALA A 45 8.58 8.06 -14.78
C ALA A 45 9.16 6.67 -15.06
N GLU A 46 9.50 5.92 -14.01
CA GLU A 46 10.20 4.64 -14.11
C GLU A 46 9.26 3.47 -14.47
N LYS A 47 8.06 3.44 -13.89
CA LYS A 47 7.07 2.36 -13.97
C LYS A 47 5.64 2.91 -14.19
N PRO A 48 5.39 3.72 -15.23
CA PRO A 48 4.10 4.39 -15.44
C PRO A 48 2.93 3.41 -15.62
N LYS A 49 3.19 2.24 -16.24
CA LYS A 49 2.14 1.23 -16.47
C LYS A 49 1.73 0.55 -15.18
N GLU A 50 2.70 0.12 -14.35
CA GLU A 50 2.39 -0.45 -13.03
C GLU A 50 1.70 0.57 -12.14
N LEU A 51 2.18 1.81 -12.08
CA LEU A 51 1.54 2.87 -11.30
C LEU A 51 0.08 3.07 -11.71
N CYS A 52 -0.17 3.23 -13.01
CA CYS A 52 -1.53 3.41 -13.54
C CYS A 52 -2.45 2.22 -13.23
N LYS A 53 -1.92 0.99 -13.24
CA LYS A 53 -2.70 -0.21 -12.91
C LYS A 53 -3.26 -0.13 -11.49
N TYR A 54 -2.41 0.17 -10.51
CA TYR A 54 -2.83 0.28 -9.11
C TYR A 54 -3.76 1.47 -8.87
N LEU A 55 -3.47 2.63 -9.49
CA LEU A 55 -4.36 3.79 -9.39
C LEU A 55 -5.75 3.51 -9.96
N LYS A 56 -5.85 2.88 -11.14
CA LYS A 56 -7.13 2.51 -11.73
C LYS A 56 -7.90 1.55 -10.83
N SER A 57 -7.22 0.53 -10.31
CA SER A 57 -7.88 -0.43 -9.42
C SER A 57 -8.38 0.21 -8.13
N PHE A 58 -7.66 1.19 -7.57
CA PHE A 58 -8.08 1.89 -6.36
C PHE A 58 -9.19 2.92 -6.58
N LEU A 59 -9.16 3.65 -7.71
CA LEU A 59 -10.07 4.78 -7.97
C LEU A 59 -11.34 4.40 -8.74
N ILE A 60 -11.29 3.34 -9.56
CA ILE A 60 -12.35 2.99 -10.51
C ILE A 60 -13.06 1.71 -10.09
N ASP A 61 -12.32 0.69 -9.61
CA ASP A 61 -12.96 -0.55 -9.17
C ASP A 61 -13.67 -0.30 -7.82
N PRO A 62 -14.93 -0.74 -7.65
CA PRO A 62 -15.61 -0.60 -6.37
C PRO A 62 -14.85 -1.42 -5.32
N LEU A 63 -14.26 -0.73 -4.34
CA LEU A 63 -13.66 -1.38 -3.17
C LEU A 63 -14.68 -2.36 -2.58
N PRO A 64 -14.36 -3.66 -2.46
CA PRO A 64 -15.21 -4.53 -1.66
C PRO A 64 -15.23 -3.99 -0.23
N PRO A 65 -16.38 -4.00 0.46
CA PRO A 65 -16.44 -3.57 1.85
C PRO A 65 -15.47 -4.41 2.68
N GLN A 66 -14.46 -3.74 3.26
CA GLN A 66 -13.50 -4.32 4.17
C GLN A 66 -14.22 -4.70 5.48
N ASN A 67 -14.79 -5.90 5.53
CA ASN A 67 -15.19 -6.49 6.81
C ASN A 67 -13.93 -6.85 7.57
N GLY A 68 -13.59 -6.05 8.57
CA GLY A 68 -12.48 -6.28 9.48
C GLY A 68 -12.55 -7.69 10.07
N LYS A 69 -11.63 -8.56 9.65
CA LYS A 69 -11.28 -9.73 10.44
C LYS A 69 -10.31 -9.28 11.52
N SER A 70 -10.85 -8.69 12.58
CA SER A 70 -10.26 -8.83 13.90
C SER A 70 -10.31 -10.32 14.25
N SER A 71 -9.22 -11.04 14.01
CA SER A 71 -8.99 -12.32 14.67
C SER A 71 -8.58 -12.02 16.11
N ASN A 72 -9.57 -11.85 16.99
CA ASN A 72 -9.39 -11.93 18.43
C ASN A 72 -9.86 -13.33 18.87
N GLY A 73 -8.98 -14.12 19.48
CA GLY A 73 -9.31 -15.45 19.97
C GLY A 73 -8.14 -16.11 20.71
N ASN A 74 -8.05 -15.81 22.01
CA ASN A 74 -7.26 -16.53 23.02
C ASN A 74 -7.79 -17.96 23.30
N LYS A 75 -6.91 -18.78 23.91
CA LYS A 75 -7.07 -20.12 24.58
C LYS A 75 -7.06 -21.32 23.62
N THR A 76 -6.37 -22.44 23.87
CA THR A 76 -5.91 -23.18 25.08
C THR A 76 -4.79 -24.14 24.55
N ASP A 77 -3.67 -24.44 25.21
CA ASP A 77 -3.44 -25.07 26.52
C ASP A 77 -2.13 -24.58 27.18
#